data_AF-A0ABD2XAQ7-F1
#
_entry.id   AF-A0ABD2XAQ7-F1
#
_cell.length_a   1.000
_cell.length_b   1.000
_cell.length_c   1.000
_cell.angle_alpha   90.00
_cell.angle_beta   90.00
_cell.angle_gamma   90.00
#
_symmetry.space_group_name_H-M   'P 1'
#
loop_
_entity.id
_entity.type
_entity.pdbx_description
1 polymer ?
#
loop_
_entity_poly.entity_id
_entity_poly.type
_entity_poly.pdbx_seq_one_letter_code
_entity_poly.pdbx_strand_id
1 'polypeptide(L)'
;MAPVPLYWHACGSSSLASHAFVFLLLLLLPRSTTECDQRFVSIPDGPQNGTFHAPNLVNPEGESRQCVYTFLAGPHQRVELVFTNFGLRGTPPDGAAVGELPA
;
A
#
# COMPACT_ATOMS: atom_id res chain seq x y z
N MET A 1 0.87 -44.51 12.02
CA MET A 1 0.13 -43.42 11.37
C MET A 1 0.91 -42.98 10.15
N ALA A 2 0.50 -43.38 8.94
CA ALA A 2 1.07 -42.88 7.69
C ALA A 2 0.13 -41.82 7.11
N PRO A 3 0.62 -40.70 6.55
CA PRO A 3 -0.24 -39.70 5.93
C PRO A 3 -0.78 -40.22 4.59
N VAL A 4 -2.09 -40.08 4.41
CA VAL A 4 -2.81 -40.36 3.17
C VAL A 4 -2.43 -39.30 2.13
N PRO A 5 -2.01 -39.66 0.90
CA PRO A 5 -1.75 -38.66 -0.14
C PRO A 5 -3.07 -38.09 -0.64
N LEU A 6 -3.28 -36.79 -0.42
CA LEU A 6 -4.39 -36.03 -0.99
C LEU A 6 -4.09 -35.83 -2.48
N TYR A 7 -4.69 -36.67 -3.32
CA TYR A 7 -4.55 -36.54 -4.77
C TYR A 7 -5.40 -35.35 -5.25
N TRP A 8 -4.75 -34.20 -5.45
CA TRP A 8 -5.38 -33.08 -6.13
C TRP A 8 -5.57 -33.45 -7.60
N HIS A 9 -6.81 -33.71 -8.00
CA HIS A 9 -7.17 -33.71 -9.40
C HIS A 9 -7.05 -32.26 -9.90
N ALA A 10 -5.89 -31.92 -10.45
CA ALA A 10 -5.74 -30.74 -11.27
C ALA A 10 -6.69 -30.89 -12.47
N CYS A 11 -7.82 -30.18 -12.41
CA CYS A 11 -8.71 -30.04 -13.55
C CYS A 11 -7.89 -29.40 -14.67
N GLY A 12 -7.60 -30.19 -15.69
CA GLY A 12 -6.93 -29.75 -16.90
C GLY A 12 -7.74 -28.65 -17.56
N SER A 13 -7.40 -27.41 -17.26
CA SER A 13 -7.53 -26.34 -18.24
C SER A 13 -6.11 -26.04 -18.70
N SER A 14 -5.77 -26.55 -19.88
CA SER A 14 -4.62 -26.07 -20.64
C SER A 14 -4.90 -24.64 -21.08
N SER A 15 -4.97 -23.70 -20.14
CA SER A 15 -4.92 -22.28 -20.44
C SER A 15 -3.46 -21.92 -20.48
N LEU A 16 -2.83 -22.20 -21.63
CA LEU A 16 -1.70 -21.42 -22.08
C LEU A 16 -2.26 -20.03 -22.36
N ALA A 17 -2.57 -19.26 -21.31
CA ALA A 17 -2.69 -17.83 -21.44
C ALA A 17 -1.37 -17.42 -22.09
N SER A 18 -1.43 -17.10 -23.39
CA SER A 18 -0.26 -16.79 -24.19
C SER A 18 0.61 -15.85 -23.36
N HIS A 19 1.92 -16.06 -23.31
CA HIS A 19 2.79 -15.14 -22.58
C HIS A 19 2.54 -13.70 -23.05
N ALA A 20 2.12 -13.52 -24.31
CA ALA A 20 1.62 -12.27 -24.86
C ALA A 20 0.30 -11.79 -24.24
N PHE A 21 -0.65 -12.66 -23.92
CA PHE A 21 -1.90 -12.31 -23.22
C PHE A 21 -1.65 -11.93 -21.75
N VAL A 22 -0.79 -12.66 -21.03
CA VAL A 22 -0.41 -12.32 -19.66
C VAL A 22 0.40 -11.02 -19.63
N PHE A 23 1.34 -10.84 -20.56
CA PHE A 23 2.12 -9.60 -20.69
C PHE A 23 1.25 -8.43 -21.12
N LEU A 24 0.35 -8.61 -22.08
CA LEU A 24 -0.65 -7.62 -22.48
C LEU A 24 -1.57 -7.26 -21.30
N LEU A 25 -2.02 -8.25 -20.53
CA LEU A 25 -2.80 -8.01 -19.32
C LEU A 25 -1.99 -7.19 -18.30
N LEU A 26 -0.72 -7.53 -18.05
CA LEU A 26 0.17 -6.76 -17.17
C LEU A 26 0.44 -5.33 -17.67
N LEU A 27 0.46 -5.10 -18.99
CA LEU A 27 0.57 -3.77 -19.60
C LEU A 27 -0.75 -2.98 -19.56
N LEU A 28 -1.87 -3.68 -19.58
CA LEU A 28 -3.23 -3.10 -19.49
C LEU A 28 -3.68 -2.91 -18.04
N LEU A 29 -3.03 -3.55 -17.06
CA LEU A 29 -3.22 -3.23 -15.66
C LEU A 29 -2.79 -1.78 -15.47
N PRO A 30 -3.70 -0.88 -15.06
CA PRO A 30 -3.29 0.47 -14.72
C PRO A 30 -2.28 0.35 -13.58
N ARG A 31 -1.03 0.73 -13.83
CA ARG A 31 -0.10 1.02 -12.75
C ARG A 31 -0.52 2.35 -12.14
N SER A 32 -1.69 2.34 -11.51
CA SER A 32 -2.18 3.45 -10.72
C SER A 32 -1.55 3.36 -9.33
N THR A 33 -0.23 3.42 -9.30
CA THR A 33 0.43 4.05 -8.16
C THR A 33 0.48 5.51 -8.58
N THR A 34 -0.31 6.37 -7.96
CA THR A 34 -0.08 7.81 -8.11
C THR A 34 1.39 8.08 -7.80
N GLU A 35 2.02 9.10 -8.40
CA GLU A 35 3.48 9.33 -8.30
C GLU A 35 4.01 9.37 -6.84
N CYS A 36 3.13 9.52 -5.86
CA CYS A 36 3.43 9.59 -4.43
C CYS A 36 2.88 8.43 -3.58
N ASP A 37 2.24 7.42 -4.16
CA ASP A 37 1.78 6.26 -3.39
C ASP A 37 2.97 5.47 -2.85
N GLN A 38 2.96 5.18 -1.55
CA GLN A 38 4.05 4.48 -0.88
C GLN A 38 3.53 3.30 -0.06
N ARG A 39 4.32 2.23 -0.02
CA ARG A 39 4.00 1.02 0.75
C ARG A 39 5.18 0.61 1.63
N PHE A 40 4.91 0.42 2.91
CA PHE A 40 5.84 -0.02 3.92
C PHE A 40 5.39 -1.39 4.42
N VAL A 41 6.22 -2.41 4.24
CA VAL A 41 5.90 -3.79 4.62
C VAL A 41 6.98 -4.30 5.55
N SER A 42 6.57 -4.78 6.71
CA SER A 42 7.45 -5.52 7.61
C SER A 42 7.62 -6.95 7.08
N ILE A 43 8.86 -7.33 6.75
CA ILE A 43 9.23 -8.63 6.19
C ILE A 43 10.23 -9.30 7.15
N PRO A 44 10.17 -10.62 7.39
CA PRO A 44 11.24 -11.34 8.10
C PRO A 44 12.61 -11.02 7.49
N ASP A 45 13.59 -10.69 8.33
CA ASP A 45 14.94 -10.24 7.94
C ASP A 45 15.01 -8.93 7.12
N GLY A 46 13.89 -8.21 6.99
CA GLY A 46 13.79 -6.91 6.36
C GLY A 46 13.57 -5.75 7.35
N PRO A 47 13.45 -4.51 6.84
CA PRO A 47 13.12 -3.35 7.66
C PRO A 47 11.79 -3.55 8.38
N GLN A 48 11.82 -3.44 9.71
CA GLN A 48 10.62 -3.50 10.55
C GLN A 48 9.99 -2.11 10.75
N ASN A 49 10.80 -1.06 10.59
CA ASN A 49 10.45 0.34 10.78
C ASN A 49 10.83 1.15 9.53
N GLY A 50 10.24 2.33 9.39
CA GLY A 50 10.56 3.26 8.31
C GLY A 50 10.10 4.68 8.60
N THR A 51 10.42 5.59 7.70
CA THR A 51 9.99 6.99 7.76
C THR A 51 9.23 7.33 6.49
N PHE A 52 8.13 8.05 6.61
CA PHE A 52 7.34 8.54 5.49
C PHE A 52 7.26 10.06 5.54
N HIS A 53 7.17 10.68 4.37
CA HIS A 53 7.01 12.12 4.23
C HIS A 53 6.00 12.41 3.12
N ALA A 54 5.12 13.38 3.37
CA ALA A 54 4.27 13.91 2.31
C ALA A 54 5.16 14.57 1.22
N PRO A 55 4.89 14.34 -0.07
CA PRO A 55 5.59 15.04 -1.14
C PRO A 55 5.22 16.53 -1.12
N ASN A 56 6.07 17.35 -1.75
CA ASN A 56 5.65 18.70 -2.10
C ASN A 56 4.61 18.61 -3.22
N LEU A 57 3.35 18.88 -2.88
CA LEU A 57 2.24 18.84 -3.81
C LEU A 57 2.09 20.19 -4.52
N VAL A 58 2.68 20.31 -5.72
CA VAL A 58 2.43 21.45 -6.62
C VAL A 58 1.18 21.14 -7.43
N ASN A 59 0.13 21.95 -7.24
CA ASN A 59 -1.15 21.80 -7.95
C ASN A 59 -1.48 23.05 -8.77
N PRO A 60 -0.83 23.26 -9.92
CA PRO A 60 -1.03 24.46 -10.72
C PRO A 60 -2.41 24.50 -11.39
N GLU A 61 -2.91 23.32 -11.81
CA GLU A 61 -4.18 23.17 -12.52
C GLU A 61 -5.40 23.03 -11.59
N GLY A 62 -5.20 23.04 -10.27
CA GLY A 62 -6.28 22.93 -9.29
C GLY A 62 -6.94 21.54 -9.24
N GLU A 63 -6.37 20.53 -9.86
CA GLU A 63 -6.89 19.16 -9.86
C GLU A 63 -6.71 18.49 -8.49
N SER A 64 -7.70 17.69 -8.08
CA SER A 64 -7.58 16.89 -6.86
C SER A 64 -6.47 15.86 -7.03
N ARG A 65 -5.48 15.89 -6.13
CA ARG A 65 -4.43 14.87 -6.06
C ARG A 65 -4.53 14.10 -4.75
N GLN A 66 -4.29 12.80 -4.82
CA GLN A 66 -4.36 11.90 -3.68
C GLN A 66 -3.09 11.06 -3.63
N CYS A 67 -2.49 10.95 -2.45
CA CYS A 67 -1.38 10.04 -2.15
C CYS A 67 -1.85 9.03 -1.11
N VAL A 68 -1.63 7.75 -1.37
CA VAL A 68 -2.02 6.65 -0.49
C VAL A 68 -0.78 6.02 0.12
N TYR A 69 -0.70 6.06 1.46
CA TYR A 69 0.35 5.41 2.24
C TYR A 69 -0.20 4.12 2.85
N THR A 70 0.38 2.98 2.48
CA THR A 70 -0.05 1.67 2.96
C THR A 70 1.00 1.07 3.89
N PHE A 71 0.63 0.79 5.13
CA PHE A 71 1.50 0.17 6.14
C PHE A 71 1.02 -1.23 6.46
N LEU A 72 1.89 -2.23 6.31
CA LEU A 72 1.57 -3.63 6.55
C LEU A 72 2.53 -4.23 7.56
N ALA A 73 1.98 -4.54 8.73
CA ALA A 73 2.67 -5.27 9.78
C ALA A 73 2.78 -6.76 9.43
N GLY A 74 3.84 -7.40 9.90
CA GLY A 74 4.00 -8.85 9.82
C GLY A 74 3.11 -9.59 10.83
N PRO A 75 3.14 -10.94 10.83
CA PRO A 75 2.42 -11.74 11.82
C PRO A 75 2.76 -11.31 13.25
N HIS A 76 1.74 -11.19 14.10
CA HIS A 76 1.86 -10.76 15.51
C HIS A 76 2.46 -9.35 15.73
N GLN A 77 2.48 -8.50 14.71
CA GLN A 77 2.89 -7.10 14.83
C GLN A 77 1.69 -6.15 14.68
N ARG A 78 1.87 -4.90 15.13
CA ARG A 78 0.90 -3.81 14.97
C ARG A 78 1.62 -2.61 14.36
N VAL A 79 0.94 -1.90 13.46
CA VAL A 79 1.44 -0.63 12.91
C VAL A 79 1.24 0.46 13.96
N GLU A 80 2.32 1.17 14.27
CA GLU A 80 2.31 2.43 15.02
C GLU A 80 2.78 3.56 14.09
N LEU A 81 2.03 4.67 14.08
CA LEU A 81 2.38 5.87 13.31
C LEU A 81 2.66 7.02 14.26
N VAL A 82 3.86 7.59 14.15
CA VAL A 82 4.28 8.76 14.92
C VAL A 82 4.48 9.92 13.97
N PHE A 83 3.62 10.93 14.06
CA PHE A 83 3.77 12.16 13.30
C PHE A 83 4.73 13.09 14.03
N THR A 84 5.91 13.33 13.44
CA THR A 84 6.87 14.32 13.95
C THR A 84 6.53 15.74 13.51
N ASN A 85 5.80 15.89 12.41
CA ASN A 85 5.27 17.15 11.92
C ASN A 85 3.96 16.87 11.16
N PHE A 86 2.95 17.70 11.39
CA PHE A 86 1.66 17.61 10.70
C PHE A 86 1.09 19.00 10.44
N GLY A 87 0.85 19.31 9.17
CA GLY A 87 0.28 20.59 8.75
C GLY A 87 -0.50 20.43 7.46
N LEU A 88 -1.82 20.48 7.54
CA LEU A 88 -2.73 20.47 6.39
C LEU A 88 -3.38 21.85 6.24
N ARG A 89 -3.63 22.26 5.00
CA ARG A 89 -4.44 23.45 4.73
C ARG A 89 -5.91 23.15 5.04
N GLY A 90 -6.61 24.15 5.58
CA GLY A 90 -8.05 24.07 5.86
C GLY A 90 -8.37 24.19 7.35
N THR A 91 -9.65 24.14 7.67
CA THR A 91 -10.16 24.09 9.05
C THR A 91 -10.44 22.63 9.42
N PRO A 92 -9.87 22.12 10.54
CA PRO A 92 -10.23 20.80 11.03
C PRO A 92 -11.76 20.71 11.24
N PRO A 93 -12.40 19.58 10.91
CA PRO A 93 -13.78 19.36 11.30
C PRO A 93 -13.89 19.36 12.83
N ASP A 94 -15.00 19.87 13.35
CA ASP A 94 -15.23 20.00 14.79
C ASP A 94 -14.97 18.66 15.50
N GLY A 95 -13.98 18.64 16.40
CA GLY A 95 -13.56 17.44 17.14
C GLY A 95 -12.38 16.64 16.56
N ALA A 96 -11.81 17.03 15.41
CA ALA A 96 -10.56 16.42 14.90
C ALA A 96 -9.28 17.01 15.53
N ALA A 97 -9.37 18.19 16.13
CA ALA A 97 -8.26 18.90 16.77
C ALA A 97 -8.15 18.59 18.29
N VAL A 98 -8.33 17.32 18.69
CA VAL A 98 -8.23 16.89 20.11
C VAL A 98 -6.86 16.25 20.42
N GLY A 99 -5.84 16.56 19.61
CA GLY A 99 -4.45 16.26 19.93
C GLY A 99 -3.65 17.55 19.93
N GLU A 100 -2.98 17.83 21.05
CA GLU A 100 -1.98 18.91 21.17
C GLU A 100 -1.04 18.81 19.96
N LEU A 101 -1.08 19.79 19.04
CA LEU A 101 -0.07 19.90 18.00
C LEU A 101 1.26 20.22 18.71
N PRO A 102 2.33 19.43 18.53
CA PRO A 102 3.63 19.80 19.08
C PRO A 102 4.04 21.17 18.54
N ALA A 103 4.55 22.03 19.44
CA ALA A 103 4.94 23.41 19.20
C ALA A 103 6.03 23.57 18.13
#